data_AF-A0A3D4WSS0-F1
#
_entry.id   AF-A0A3D4WSS0-F1
#
_cell.length_a   1.000
_cell.length_b   1.000
_cell.length_c   1.000
_cell.angle_alpha   90.00
_cell.angle_beta   90.00
_cell.angle_gamma   90.00
#
_symmetry.space_group_name_H-M   'P 1'
#
loop_
_entity.id
_entity.type
_entity.pdbx_description
1 polymer ?
#
loop_
_entity_poly.entity_id
_entity_poly.type
_entity_poly.pdbx_seq_one_letter_code
_entity_poly.pdbx_strand_id
1 'polypeptide(L)'
;MWAQAGSLAPEQPNLAAEMDQAFAAKREADALTFFAPIRRWWNDGSNDPAWHEEFAPYAVLFLDWEAHFPDEWREAGSWGHSPWGAKEGVLRRLIRKGVPVNVKSSVEDLVVAAVTREYRCKDWMYAALVRLVDEPSLRDRLGSLLASEESLTKLRTEFVLHVLDSPGVRVKRATWQRWLAG
;
A
#
# COMPACT_ATOMS: atom_id res chain seq x y z
N MET A 1 -1.56 -9.68 28.02
CA MET A 1 -2.34 -8.43 28.05
C MET A 1 -3.58 -8.43 27.14
N TRP A 2 -3.50 -8.60 25.81
CA TRP A 2 -4.68 -8.57 24.92
C TRP A 2 -5.74 -9.64 25.27
N ALA A 3 -5.28 -10.84 25.62
CA ALA A 3 -6.14 -11.93 26.09
C ALA A 3 -6.80 -11.67 27.46
N GLN A 4 -6.31 -10.70 28.25
CA GLN A 4 -6.88 -10.29 29.54
C GLN A 4 -7.78 -9.06 29.44
N ALA A 5 -7.45 -8.11 28.56
CA ALA A 5 -8.19 -6.86 28.40
C ALA A 5 -9.41 -6.98 27.48
N GLY A 6 -9.43 -7.93 26.52
CA GLY A 6 -10.53 -8.13 25.57
C GLY A 6 -10.80 -6.96 24.60
N SER A 7 -10.07 -5.85 24.75
CA SER A 7 -10.22 -4.60 24.01
C SER A 7 -8.86 -3.91 23.91
N LEU A 8 -8.66 -3.08 22.88
CA LEU A 8 -7.50 -2.20 22.73
C LEU A 8 -7.62 -0.92 23.59
N ALA A 9 -8.78 -0.68 24.19
CA ALA A 9 -9.06 0.42 25.11
C ALA A 9 -9.91 -0.09 26.28
N PRO A 10 -9.31 -0.76 27.28
CA PRO A 10 -10.03 -1.30 28.42
C PRO A 10 -10.48 -0.16 29.35
N GLU A 11 -11.68 -0.28 29.91
CA GLU A 11 -12.24 0.71 30.85
C GLU A 11 -11.56 0.65 32.24
N GLN A 12 -10.91 -0.48 32.55
CA GLN A 12 -10.23 -0.70 33.82
C GLN A 12 -8.92 0.12 33.86
N PRO A 13 -8.75 1.05 34.82
CA PRO A 13 -7.64 2.01 34.80
C PRO A 13 -6.24 1.38 34.79
N ASN A 14 -6.06 0.26 35.48
CA ASN A 14 -4.79 -0.47 35.52
C ASN A 14 -4.46 -1.12 34.17
N LEU A 15 -5.45 -1.73 33.51
CA LEU A 15 -5.27 -2.32 32.18
C LEU A 15 -5.09 -1.23 31.11
N ALA A 16 -5.76 -0.09 31.27
CA ALA A 16 -5.59 1.05 30.37
C ALA A 16 -4.16 1.61 30.46
N ALA A 17 -3.66 1.83 31.69
CA ALA A 17 -2.30 2.31 31.91
C ALA A 17 -1.24 1.31 31.40
N GLU A 18 -1.44 0.01 31.62
CA GLU A 18 -0.55 -1.03 31.11
C GLU A 18 -0.55 -1.06 29.57
N MET A 19 -1.72 -0.94 28.95
CA MET A 19 -1.87 -0.86 27.50
C MET A 19 -1.17 0.38 26.92
N ASP A 20 -1.34 1.53 27.56
CA ASP A 20 -0.70 2.79 27.16
C ASP A 20 0.82 2.70 27.25
N GLN A 21 1.35 2.09 28.32
CA GLN A 21 2.78 1.83 28.47
C GLN A 21 3.30 0.88 27.38
N ALA A 22 2.58 -0.20 27.08
CA ALA A 22 2.96 -1.11 26.00
C ALA A 22 2.91 -0.44 24.62
N PHE A 23 1.93 0.41 24.34
CA PHE A 23 1.89 1.19 23.11
C PHE A 23 3.02 2.23 23.05
N ALA A 24 3.38 2.86 24.18
CA ALA A 24 4.50 3.79 24.26
C ALA A 24 5.84 3.09 23.96
N ALA A 25 6.14 1.99 24.66
CA ALA A 25 7.33 1.18 24.42
C ALA A 25 7.39 0.67 22.98
N LYS A 26 6.25 0.26 22.42
CA LYS A 26 6.15 -0.11 21.01
C LYS A 26 6.47 1.07 20.08
N ARG A 27 5.95 2.27 20.36
CA ARG A 27 6.22 3.45 19.54
C ARG A 27 7.70 3.82 19.56
N GLU A 28 8.35 3.70 20.71
CA GLU A 28 9.80 3.91 20.85
C GLU A 28 10.61 2.88 20.06
N ALA A 29 10.27 1.60 20.18
CA ALA A 29 10.94 0.55 19.41
C ALA A 29 10.74 0.75 17.89
N ASP A 30 9.52 1.05 17.44
CA ASP A 30 9.23 1.33 16.03
C ASP A 30 10.03 2.56 15.54
N ALA A 31 10.27 3.57 16.39
CA ALA A 31 11.02 4.78 16.05
C ALA A 31 12.50 4.53 15.72
N LEU A 32 13.06 3.39 16.15
CA LEU A 32 14.44 2.99 15.88
C LEU A 32 14.60 2.15 14.61
N THR A 33 13.50 1.88 13.90
CA THR A 33 13.51 1.06 12.67
C THR A 33 13.44 1.94 11.42
N PHE A 34 13.82 1.38 10.27
CA PHE A 34 13.63 2.03 8.96
C PHE A 34 12.16 2.36 8.66
N PHE A 35 11.23 1.73 9.38
CA PHE A 35 9.80 1.94 9.26
C PHE A 35 9.31 3.22 9.96
N ALA A 36 10.07 3.77 10.91
CA ALA A 36 9.75 5.00 11.61
C ALA A 36 9.39 6.18 10.67
N PRO A 37 10.22 6.55 9.67
CA PRO A 37 9.90 7.64 8.75
C PRO A 37 8.66 7.34 7.92
N ILE A 38 8.45 6.10 7.49
CA ILE A 38 7.31 5.72 6.64
C ILE A 38 6.00 5.77 7.45
N ARG A 39 6.03 5.24 8.68
CA ARG A 39 4.89 5.29 9.60
C ARG A 39 4.52 6.72 9.91
N ARG A 40 5.52 7.56 10.21
CA ARG A 40 5.29 9.00 10.41
C ARG A 40 4.73 9.61 9.13
N TRP A 41 5.30 9.35 7.97
CA TRP A 41 4.85 9.94 6.71
C TRP A 41 3.38 9.69 6.37
N TRP A 42 2.85 8.47 6.57
CA TRP A 42 1.42 8.25 6.30
C TRP A 42 0.50 8.60 7.47
N ASN A 43 0.93 8.46 8.74
CA ASN A 43 0.10 8.75 9.92
C ASN A 43 0.10 10.23 10.29
N ASP A 44 1.23 10.91 10.07
CA ASP A 44 1.37 12.33 10.37
C ASP A 44 0.42 13.07 9.44
N GLY A 45 -0.55 13.73 10.07
CA GLY A 45 -1.58 14.52 9.42
C GLY A 45 -1.01 15.74 8.72
N SER A 46 0.31 15.98 8.83
CA SER A 46 1.03 17.01 8.09
C SER A 46 0.54 17.05 6.65
N ASN A 47 -0.09 18.16 6.29
CA ASN A 47 -0.51 18.45 4.93
C ASN A 47 0.59 19.19 4.17
N ASP A 48 1.81 19.26 4.74
CA ASP A 48 2.96 19.89 4.13
C ASP A 48 3.35 19.14 2.83
N PRO A 49 3.25 19.80 1.66
CA PRO A 49 3.66 19.21 0.39
C PRO A 49 5.15 18.86 0.36
N ALA A 50 6.02 19.66 0.99
CA ALA A 50 7.47 19.41 0.98
C ALA A 50 7.80 18.12 1.72
N TRP A 51 7.18 17.90 2.89
CA TRP A 51 7.28 16.65 3.62
C TRP A 51 6.75 15.45 2.81
N HIS A 52 5.65 15.63 2.07
CA HIS A 52 5.11 14.54 1.24
C HIS A 52 6.09 14.14 0.14
N GLU A 53 6.69 15.12 -0.54
CA GLU A 53 7.65 14.93 -1.63
C GLU A 53 9.00 14.36 -1.17
N GLU A 54 9.54 14.88 -0.05
CA GLU A 54 10.81 14.43 0.52
C GLU A 54 10.78 12.94 0.91
N PHE A 55 9.67 12.48 1.48
CA PHE A 55 9.57 11.13 2.05
C PHE A 55 8.89 10.10 1.12
N ALA A 56 8.30 10.53 0.00
CA ALA A 56 7.68 9.62 -0.96
C ALA A 56 8.64 8.54 -1.51
N PRO A 57 9.94 8.80 -1.76
CA PRO A 57 10.88 7.77 -2.18
C PRO A 57 10.99 6.61 -1.19
N TYR A 58 10.98 6.88 0.12
CA TYR A 58 11.02 5.82 1.14
C TYR A 58 9.72 5.01 1.18
N ALA A 59 8.58 5.67 0.96
CA ALA A 59 7.29 5.01 0.88
C ALA A 59 7.20 4.09 -0.35
N VAL A 60 7.83 4.47 -1.45
CA VAL A 60 7.88 3.66 -2.68
C VAL A 60 8.88 2.52 -2.52
N LEU A 61 10.06 2.77 -1.95
CA LEU A 61 11.04 1.72 -1.62
C LEU A 61 10.44 0.66 -0.69
N PHE A 62 9.59 1.06 0.24
CA PHE A 62 8.83 0.16 1.09
C PHE A 62 7.89 -0.76 0.30
N LEU A 63 7.16 -0.22 -0.67
CA LEU A 63 6.29 -1.02 -1.54
C LEU A 63 7.10 -1.90 -2.51
N ASP A 64 8.28 -1.43 -2.90
CA ASP A 64 9.20 -2.16 -3.78
C ASP A 64 9.82 -3.37 -3.07
N TRP A 65 10.21 -3.20 -1.80
CA TRP A 65 10.62 -4.31 -0.94
C TRP A 65 9.51 -5.36 -0.79
N GLU A 66 8.24 -4.94 -0.61
CA GLU A 66 7.10 -5.87 -0.60
C GLU A 66 6.96 -6.64 -1.93
N ALA A 67 7.17 -5.96 -3.06
CA ALA A 67 7.02 -6.56 -4.38
C ALA A 67 8.09 -7.64 -4.61
N HIS A 68 9.36 -7.31 -4.33
CA HIS A 68 10.53 -8.11 -4.69
C HIS A 68 10.97 -9.14 -3.64
N PHE A 69 10.70 -8.89 -2.35
CA PHE A 69 11.16 -9.74 -1.25
C PHE A 69 9.98 -10.21 -0.37
N PRO A 70 9.01 -10.95 -0.94
CA PRO A 70 7.78 -11.32 -0.23
C PRO A 70 8.01 -12.22 0.99
N ASP A 71 9.10 -13.01 1.00
CA ASP A 71 9.42 -13.92 2.08
C ASP A 71 9.99 -13.15 3.29
N GLU A 72 10.94 -12.25 3.06
CA GLU A 72 11.45 -11.31 4.08
C GLU A 72 10.30 -10.45 4.64
N TRP A 73 9.41 -10.00 3.75
CA TRP A 73 8.22 -9.23 4.10
C TRP A 73 7.24 -10.00 4.99
N ARG A 74 7.17 -11.33 4.88
CA ARG A 74 6.23 -12.17 5.64
C ARG A 74 6.87 -12.84 6.86
N GLU A 75 8.17 -12.71 7.03
CA GLU A 75 8.90 -13.36 8.12
C GLU A 75 8.36 -12.94 9.50
N ALA A 76 8.17 -13.95 10.36
CA ALA A 76 7.66 -13.75 11.71
C ALA A 76 8.70 -12.97 12.54
N GLY A 77 8.29 -11.83 13.11
CA GLY A 77 9.17 -10.96 13.89
C GLY A 77 9.70 -9.74 13.13
N SER A 78 9.62 -9.73 11.80
CA SER A 78 9.99 -8.56 10.97
C SER A 78 9.03 -7.36 11.16
N TRP A 79 7.87 -7.59 11.78
CA TRP A 79 6.85 -6.57 11.98
C TRP A 79 6.26 -6.60 13.39
N GLY A 80 6.28 -5.45 14.06
CA GLY A 80 5.50 -5.23 15.28
C GLY A 80 4.01 -4.97 15.02
N HIS A 81 3.53 -5.03 13.77
CA HIS A 81 2.14 -4.74 13.36
C HIS A 81 1.83 -5.47 12.04
N SER A 82 0.59 -5.36 11.53
CA SER A 82 0.24 -6.00 10.24
C SER A 82 0.95 -5.30 9.06
N PRO A 83 1.85 -5.98 8.32
CA PRO A 83 2.51 -5.40 7.15
C PRO A 83 1.52 -5.00 6.05
N TRP A 84 0.35 -5.64 6.01
CA TRP A 84 -0.72 -5.28 5.08
C TRP A 84 -1.41 -3.97 5.45
N GLY A 85 -1.56 -3.69 6.75
CA GLY A 85 -2.08 -2.41 7.23
C GLY A 85 -1.12 -1.26 6.89
N ALA A 86 0.17 -1.53 6.96
CA ALA A 86 1.22 -0.62 6.54
C ALA A 86 1.17 -0.29 5.04
N LYS A 87 1.16 -1.33 4.19
CA LYS A 87 0.94 -1.19 2.74
C LYS A 87 -0.31 -0.38 2.40
N GLU A 88 -1.43 -0.67 3.07
CA GLU A 88 -2.68 0.08 2.89
C GLU A 88 -2.54 1.56 3.29
N GLY A 89 -1.82 1.85 4.38
CA GLY A 89 -1.52 3.22 4.81
C GLY A 89 -0.76 4.01 3.76
N VAL A 90 0.33 3.43 3.22
CA VAL A 90 1.13 4.04 2.14
C VAL A 90 0.27 4.29 0.90
N LEU A 91 -0.42 3.27 0.41
CA LEU A 91 -1.22 3.37 -0.82
C LEU A 91 -2.33 4.41 -0.67
N ARG A 92 -3.03 4.45 0.47
CA ARG A 92 -4.04 5.49 0.75
C ARG A 92 -3.43 6.89 0.76
N ARG A 93 -2.22 7.05 1.30
CA ARG A 93 -1.53 8.34 1.34
C ARG A 93 -1.21 8.82 -0.07
N LEU A 94 -0.62 7.97 -0.92
CA LEU A 94 -0.36 8.25 -2.33
C LEU A 94 -1.64 8.58 -3.11
N ILE A 95 -2.71 7.79 -2.93
CA ILE A 95 -4.00 8.04 -3.58
C ILE A 95 -4.59 9.40 -3.16
N ARG A 96 -4.50 9.75 -1.87
CA ARG A 96 -5.10 10.97 -1.32
C ARG A 96 -4.30 12.23 -1.61
N LYS A 97 -2.97 12.15 -1.58
CA LYS A 97 -2.07 13.31 -1.70
C LYS A 97 -1.47 13.46 -3.09
N GLY A 98 -1.68 12.50 -3.97
CA GLY A 98 -1.03 12.44 -5.26
C GLY A 98 0.32 11.71 -5.17
N VAL A 99 0.79 11.28 -6.33
CA VAL A 99 2.10 10.66 -6.51
C VAL A 99 3.08 11.77 -6.92
N PRO A 100 4.12 12.06 -6.11
CA PRO A 100 5.14 13.05 -6.48
C PRO A 100 5.87 12.66 -7.76
N VAL A 101 6.29 13.68 -8.53
CA VAL A 101 6.88 13.50 -9.87
C VAL A 101 8.15 12.63 -9.81
N ASN A 102 8.99 12.84 -8.79
CA ASN A 102 10.25 12.11 -8.59
C ASN A 102 10.07 10.60 -8.37
N VAL A 103 8.86 10.13 -8.08
CA VAL A 103 8.58 8.70 -7.86
C VAL A 103 7.53 8.10 -8.80
N LYS A 104 7.00 8.88 -9.76
CA LYS A 104 5.97 8.40 -10.70
C LYS A 104 6.38 7.11 -11.42
N SER A 105 7.58 7.09 -12.00
CA SER A 105 8.08 5.92 -12.74
C SER A 105 8.16 4.67 -11.86
N SER A 106 8.63 4.80 -10.61
CA SER A 106 8.69 3.67 -9.68
C SER A 106 7.28 3.20 -9.27
N VAL A 107 6.30 4.11 -9.19
CA VAL A 107 4.90 3.71 -8.98
C VAL A 107 4.31 3.01 -10.21
N GLU A 108 4.68 3.41 -11.43
CA GLU A 108 4.31 2.65 -12.64
C GLU A 108 4.87 1.22 -12.59
N ASP A 109 6.13 1.06 -12.17
CA ASP A 109 6.74 -0.26 -11.99
C ASP A 109 5.97 -1.13 -10.99
N LEU A 110 5.56 -0.54 -9.87
CA LEU A 110 4.74 -1.24 -8.87
C LEU A 110 3.35 -1.62 -9.41
N VAL A 111 2.72 -0.78 -10.23
CA VAL A 111 1.45 -1.11 -10.89
C VAL A 111 1.62 -2.31 -11.81
N VAL A 112 2.66 -2.29 -12.66
CA VAL A 112 2.97 -3.39 -13.59
C VAL A 112 3.33 -4.68 -12.84
N ALA A 113 4.11 -4.58 -11.76
CA ALA A 113 4.41 -5.71 -10.91
C ALA A 113 3.14 -6.29 -10.27
N ALA A 114 2.23 -5.46 -9.77
CA ALA A 114 0.99 -5.91 -9.12
C ALA A 114 0.01 -6.63 -10.06
N VAL A 115 -0.01 -6.28 -11.36
CA VAL A 115 -0.88 -6.98 -12.33
C VAL A 115 -0.30 -8.32 -12.77
N THR A 116 1.03 -8.42 -12.89
CA THR A 116 1.74 -9.59 -13.42
C THR A 116 2.05 -10.66 -12.38
N ARG A 117 2.25 -10.28 -11.12
CA ARG A 117 2.64 -11.25 -10.07
C ARG A 117 1.44 -11.95 -9.43
N GLU A 118 1.69 -12.95 -8.59
CA GLU A 118 0.64 -13.56 -7.77
C GLU A 118 -0.06 -12.51 -6.89
N TYR A 119 -1.40 -12.59 -6.80
CA TYR A 119 -2.19 -11.64 -6.03
C TYR A 119 -1.84 -11.69 -4.54
N ARG A 120 -1.56 -10.52 -3.97
CA ARG A 120 -1.31 -10.32 -2.54
C ARG A 120 -2.36 -9.38 -1.95
N CYS A 121 -2.44 -9.40 -0.63
CA CYS A 121 -3.39 -8.57 0.10
C CYS A 121 -3.22 -7.09 -0.29
N LYS A 122 -4.35 -6.45 -0.60
CA LYS A 122 -4.47 -5.03 -1.01
C LYS A 122 -3.93 -4.67 -2.40
N ASP A 123 -3.53 -5.62 -3.24
CA ASP A 123 -3.04 -5.29 -4.60
C ASP A 123 -4.06 -4.55 -5.47
N TRP A 124 -5.35 -4.75 -5.21
CA TRP A 124 -6.43 -4.00 -5.87
C TRP A 124 -6.29 -2.47 -5.73
N MET A 125 -5.53 -1.98 -4.74
CA MET A 125 -5.29 -0.56 -4.53
C MET A 125 -4.29 0.05 -5.52
N TYR A 126 -3.40 -0.75 -6.14
CA TYR A 126 -2.53 -0.22 -7.21
C TYR A 126 -3.33 0.26 -8.40
N ALA A 127 -4.46 -0.40 -8.69
CA ALA A 127 -5.39 0.08 -9.71
C ALA A 127 -5.98 1.47 -9.40
N ALA A 128 -5.99 1.92 -8.13
CA ALA A 128 -6.43 3.27 -7.79
C ALA A 128 -5.34 4.34 -8.04
N LEU A 129 -4.08 3.94 -8.15
CA LEU A 129 -2.96 4.84 -8.40
C LEU A 129 -2.77 5.17 -9.88
N VAL A 130 -3.25 4.31 -10.78
CA VAL A 130 -2.93 4.39 -12.22
C VAL A 130 -3.24 5.73 -12.86
N ARG A 131 -4.32 6.40 -12.44
CA ARG A 131 -4.68 7.74 -12.97
C ARG A 131 -3.72 8.83 -12.54
N LEU A 132 -3.01 8.64 -11.43
CA LEU A 132 -2.01 9.59 -10.91
C LEU A 132 -0.66 9.45 -11.62
N VAL A 133 -0.48 8.35 -12.35
CA VAL A 133 0.73 7.98 -13.11
C VAL A 133 0.38 7.61 -14.56
N ASP A 134 -0.70 8.20 -15.10
CA ASP A 134 -1.15 7.95 -16.47
C ASP A 134 -0.23 8.67 -17.46
N GLU A 135 0.90 8.03 -17.74
CA GLU A 135 1.87 8.43 -18.75
C GLU A 135 1.86 7.43 -19.91
N PRO A 136 2.29 7.82 -21.13
CA PRO A 136 2.35 6.92 -22.27
C PRO A 136 3.13 5.62 -21.99
N SER A 137 4.20 5.71 -21.19
CA SER A 137 5.00 4.56 -20.75
C SER A 137 4.17 3.49 -20.03
N LEU A 138 3.27 3.90 -19.13
CA LEU A 138 2.40 2.97 -18.41
C LEU A 138 1.42 2.30 -19.38
N ARG A 139 0.82 3.08 -20.28
CA ARG A 139 -0.15 2.56 -21.26
C ARG A 139 0.49 1.56 -22.21
N ASP A 140 1.70 1.82 -22.70
CA ASP A 140 2.43 0.90 -23.58
C ASP A 140 2.77 -0.42 -22.89
N ARG A 141 3.22 -0.35 -21.63
CA ARG A 141 3.52 -1.54 -20.82
C ARG A 141 2.27 -2.37 -20.54
N LEU A 142 1.16 -1.74 -20.15
CA LEU A 142 -0.12 -2.43 -19.95
C LEU A 142 -0.67 -3.00 -21.27
N GLY A 143 -0.55 -2.25 -22.37
CA GLY A 143 -0.95 -2.73 -23.70
C GLY A 143 -0.19 -3.99 -24.11
N SER A 144 1.10 -4.06 -23.81
CA SER A 144 1.92 -5.25 -24.06
C SER A 144 1.46 -6.47 -23.24
N LEU A 145 0.98 -6.25 -22.01
CA LEU A 145 0.47 -7.33 -21.15
C LEU A 145 -0.86 -7.91 -21.62
N LEU A 146 -1.63 -7.22 -22.47
CA LEU A 146 -2.84 -7.78 -23.08
C LEU A 146 -2.55 -8.95 -24.04
N ALA A 147 -1.32 -9.01 -24.56
CA ALA A 147 -0.83 -10.12 -25.37
C ALA A 147 -0.30 -11.30 -24.53
N SER A 148 -0.32 -11.21 -23.20
CA SER A 148 0.09 -12.30 -22.32
C SER A 148 -0.80 -13.54 -22.50
N GLU A 149 -0.16 -14.72 -22.54
CA GLU A 149 -0.86 -16.00 -22.55
C GLU A 149 -1.52 -16.31 -21.19
N GLU A 150 -1.07 -15.66 -20.11
CA GLU A 150 -1.63 -15.83 -18.78
C GLU A 150 -2.95 -15.07 -18.62
N SER A 151 -4.05 -15.82 -18.52
CA SER A 151 -5.41 -15.26 -18.51
C SER A 151 -5.67 -14.29 -17.34
N LEU A 152 -5.06 -14.52 -16.17
CA LEU A 152 -5.23 -13.64 -15.01
C LEU A 152 -4.49 -12.32 -15.16
N THR A 153 -3.26 -12.34 -15.68
CA THR A 153 -2.50 -11.13 -15.98
C THR A 153 -3.27 -10.27 -16.98
N LYS A 154 -3.80 -10.89 -18.05
CA LYS A 154 -4.66 -10.21 -19.02
C LYS A 154 -5.90 -9.58 -18.38
N LEU A 155 -6.68 -10.34 -17.60
CA LEU A 155 -7.92 -9.85 -16.98
C LEU A 155 -7.68 -8.69 -15.99
N ARG A 156 -6.59 -8.75 -15.23
CA ARG A 156 -6.16 -7.67 -14.32
C ARG A 156 -5.72 -6.42 -15.10
N THR A 157 -5.02 -6.62 -16.21
CA THR A 157 -4.58 -5.55 -17.10
C THR A 157 -5.77 -4.84 -17.73
N GLU A 158 -6.76 -5.59 -18.22
CA GLU A 158 -8.02 -5.06 -18.73
C GLU A 158 -8.75 -4.22 -17.68
N PHE A 159 -8.78 -4.66 -16.42
CA PHE A 159 -9.36 -3.84 -15.34
C PHE A 159 -8.62 -2.52 -15.17
N VAL A 160 -7.28 -2.54 -15.17
CA VAL A 160 -6.47 -1.33 -14.97
C VAL A 160 -6.67 -0.34 -16.12
N LEU A 161 -6.67 -0.82 -17.37
CA LEU A 161 -6.97 0.01 -18.53
C LEU A 161 -8.40 0.57 -18.48
N HIS A 162 -9.38 -0.25 -18.07
CA HIS A 162 -10.74 0.22 -17.86
C HIS A 162 -10.81 1.34 -16.82
N VAL A 163 -10.06 1.24 -15.71
CA VAL A 163 -9.99 2.29 -14.69
C VAL A 163 -9.36 3.58 -15.24
N LEU A 164 -8.33 3.48 -16.08
CA LEU A 164 -7.71 4.63 -16.76
C LEU A 164 -8.73 5.34 -17.68
N ASP A 165 -9.45 4.58 -18.49
CA ASP A 165 -10.35 5.14 -19.51
C ASP A 165 -11.72 5.55 -18.96
N SER A 166 -12.06 5.15 -17.73
CA SER A 166 -13.38 5.43 -17.12
C SER A 166 -13.25 6.18 -15.79
N PRO A 167 -13.13 7.52 -15.80
CA PRO A 167 -12.89 8.34 -14.59
C PRO A 167 -13.89 8.13 -13.44
N GLY A 168 -15.14 7.77 -13.77
CA GLY A 168 -16.21 7.52 -12.79
C GLY A 168 -16.05 6.22 -12.00
N VAL A 169 -15.19 5.29 -12.43
CA VAL A 169 -14.99 4.01 -11.74
C VAL A 169 -14.27 4.26 -10.42
N ARG A 170 -14.93 3.89 -9.32
CA ARG A 170 -14.32 3.88 -7.99
C ARG A 170 -13.67 2.53 -7.73
N VAL A 171 -12.36 2.53 -7.59
CA VAL A 171 -11.60 1.32 -7.27
C VAL A 171 -11.84 0.92 -5.82
N LYS A 172 -12.50 -0.22 -5.62
CA LYS A 172 -12.70 -0.88 -4.32
C LYS A 172 -12.34 -2.36 -4.46
N ARG A 173 -12.06 -3.03 -3.34
CA ARG A 173 -11.89 -4.50 -3.33
C ARG A 173 -13.05 -5.23 -4.02
N ALA A 174 -14.28 -4.81 -3.74
CA ALA A 174 -15.48 -5.45 -4.31
C ALA A 174 -15.60 -5.24 -5.83
N THR A 175 -15.21 -4.07 -6.36
CA THR A 175 -15.28 -3.82 -7.81
C THR A 175 -14.20 -4.62 -8.54
N TRP A 176 -13.00 -4.71 -7.95
CA TRP A 176 -11.92 -5.56 -8.43
C TRP A 176 -12.33 -7.03 -8.46
N GLN A 177 -12.86 -7.55 -7.34
CA GLN A 177 -13.28 -8.96 -7.24
C GLN A 177 -14.42 -9.29 -8.22
N ARG A 178 -15.39 -8.38 -8.38
CA ARG A 178 -16.47 -8.57 -9.36
C ARG A 178 -15.93 -8.65 -10.78
N TRP A 179 -14.99 -7.78 -11.15
CA TRP A 179 -14.35 -7.84 -12.46
C TRP A 179 -13.63 -9.17 -12.70
N LEU A 180 -12.85 -9.63 -11.72
CA LEU A 180 -12.12 -10.89 -11.85
C LEU A 180 -13.02 -12.14 -11.90
N ALA A 181 -14.27 -12.03 -11.50
CA ALA A 181 -15.22 -13.14 -11.48
C ALA A 181 -15.98 -13.34 -12.80
N GLY A 182 -15.94 -12.35 -13.71
CA GLY A 182 -16.77 -12.31 -14.94
C GLY A 182 -18.14 -11.71 -14.71
#